data_AF-A0A553EDM7-F1
#
_entry.id   AF-A0A553EDM7-F1
#
_cell.length_a   1.000
_cell.length_b   1.000
_cell.length_c   1.000
_cell.angle_alpha   90.00
_cell.angle_beta   90.00
_cell.angle_gamma   90.00
#
_symmetry.space_group_name_H-M   'P 1'
#
loop_
_entity.id
_entity.type
_entity.pdbx_description
1 polymer ?
#
loop_
_entity_poly.entity_id
_entity_poly.type
_entity_poly.pdbx_seq_one_letter_code
_entity_poly.pdbx_strand_id
1 'polypeptide(L)'
;MQSEIIIYQTEDGTTKIQTRLENETVWLNQEQMAELFQRDRSVITKHIGNIFNEGELEEKSNVQILHISSSDKPVKFYSLDVII
;
A
#
# COMPACT_ATOMS: atom_id res chain seq x y z
N MET A 1 -3.92 -8.96 18.58
CA MET A 1 -3.71 -8.61 17.17
C MET A 1 -2.25 -8.25 17.02
N GLN A 2 -1.48 -9.06 16.29
CA GLN A 2 -0.04 -8.88 16.10
C GLN A 2 0.13 -8.11 14.79
N SER A 3 0.42 -6.82 14.89
CA SER A 3 0.79 -6.00 13.74
C SER A 3 2.30 -6.00 13.69
N GLU A 4 2.88 -6.68 12.71
CA GLU A 4 4.33 -6.75 12.55
C GLU A 4 4.78 -5.67 11.57
N ILE A 5 5.88 -4.99 11.90
CA ILE A 5 6.50 -4.04 10.98
C ILE A 5 7.50 -4.81 10.15
N ILE A 6 7.28 -4.88 8.84
CA ILE A 6 8.19 -5.53 7.89
C ILE A 6 8.93 -4.45 7.11
N ILE A 7 10.24 -4.63 6.96
CA ILE A 7 11.06 -3.81 6.08
C ILE A 7 11.15 -4.51 4.74
N TYR A 8 10.46 -3.98 3.73
CA TYR A 8 10.63 -4.40 2.34
C TYR A 8 11.82 -3.68 1.74
N GLN A 9 12.60 -4.41 0.95
CA GLN A 9 13.69 -3.87 0.19
C GLN A 9 13.29 -3.86 -1.28
N THR A 10 13.49 -2.72 -1.95
CA THR A 10 13.30 -2.61 -3.39
C THR A 10 14.26 -3.54 -4.13
N GLU A 11 13.94 -3.92 -5.37
CA GLU A 11 14.77 -4.85 -6.16
C GLU A 11 16.21 -4.36 -6.35
N ASP A 12 16.42 -3.05 -6.31
CA ASP A 12 17.74 -2.39 -6.37
C ASP A 12 18.53 -2.43 -5.04
N GLY A 13 17.98 -3.04 -3.99
CA GLY A 13 18.64 -3.19 -2.69
C GLY A 13 18.81 -1.88 -1.91
N THR A 14 18.27 -0.76 -2.38
CA THR A 14 18.66 0.56 -1.86
C THR A 14 17.61 1.13 -0.90
N THR A 15 16.32 0.93 -1.19
CA THR A 15 15.23 1.52 -0.41
C THR A 15 14.67 0.52 0.59
N LYS A 16 14.57 0.94 1.86
CA LYS A 16 13.96 0.18 2.95
C LYS A 16 12.61 0.79 3.27
N ILE A 17 11.54 0.09 2.94
CA ILE A 17 10.17 0.53 3.11
C ILE A 17 9.60 -0.17 4.34
N GLN A 18 9.28 0.61 5.38
CA GLN A 18 8.63 0.09 6.58
C GLN A 18 7.12 -0.02 6.35
N THR A 19 6.60 -1.23 6.35
CA THR A 19 5.20 -1.56 6.07
C THR A 19 4.58 -2.28 7.26
N ARG A 20 3.25 -2.34 7.30
CA ARG A 20 2.53 -3.15 8.29
C ARG A 20 2.11 -4.47 7.66
N LEU A 21 2.48 -5.58 8.29
CA LEU A 21 1.90 -6.89 8.03
C LEU A 21 0.76 -7.12 9.01
N GLU A 22 -0.40 -7.46 8.48
CA GLU A 22 -1.57 -7.83 9.26
C GLU A 22 -2.33 -8.94 8.55
N ASN A 23 -2.61 -10.04 9.24
CA ASN A 23 -3.28 -11.23 8.67
C ASN A 23 -2.60 -11.71 7.38
N GLU A 24 -1.26 -11.78 7.37
CA GLU A 24 -0.46 -12.17 6.20
C GLU A 24 -0.61 -11.23 4.99
N THR A 25 -1.32 -10.11 5.16
CA THR A 25 -1.51 -9.08 4.15
C THR A 25 -0.59 -7.90 4.44
N VAL A 26 0.14 -7.47 3.43
CA VAL A 26 1.01 -6.29 3.51
C VAL A 26 0.20 -5.05 3.17
N TRP A 27 0.24 -4.07 4.07
CA TRP A 27 -0.47 -2.81 3.91
C TRP A 27 0.51 -1.67 3.65
N LEU A 28 0.33 -1.00 2.52
CA LEU A 28 1.19 0.08 2.02
C LEU A 28 0.34 1.28 1.61
N ASN A 29 0.83 2.48 1.84
CA ASN A 29 0.25 3.67 1.22
C ASN A 29 0.77 3.85 -0.22
N GLN A 30 0.18 4.76 -1.00
CA GLN A 30 0.54 4.97 -2.41
C GLN A 30 2.00 5.40 -2.62
N GLU A 31 2.58 6.13 -1.68
CA GLU A 31 3.97 6.60 -1.73
C GLU A 31 4.92 5.44 -1.50
N GLN A 32 4.63 4.59 -0.51
CA GLN A 32 5.38 3.36 -0.27
C GLN A 32 5.28 2.38 -1.44
N MET A 33 4.10 2.25 -2.07
CA MET A 33 3.96 1.44 -3.29
C MET A 33 4.77 2.03 -4.45
N ALA A 34 4.78 3.35 -4.62
CA ALA A 34 5.57 4.03 -5.65
C ALA A 34 7.06 3.71 -5.49
N GLU A 35 7.57 3.80 -4.26
CA GLU A 35 8.95 3.42 -3.94
C GLU A 35 9.20 1.92 -4.16
N LEU A 36 8.31 1.04 -3.68
CA LEU A 36 8.48 -0.41 -3.74
C LEU A 36 8.60 -0.91 -5.18
N PHE A 37 7.72 -0.42 -6.05
CA PHE A 37 7.66 -0.81 -7.45
C PHE A 37 8.49 0.09 -8.37
N GLN A 38 9.21 1.07 -7.80
CA GLN A 38 10.01 2.05 -8.56
C GLN A 38 9.17 2.71 -9.68
N ARG A 39 7.94 3.09 -9.35
CA ARG A 39 6.97 3.74 -10.25
C ARG A 39 6.52 5.07 -9.70
N ASP A 40 6.07 5.96 -10.58
CA ASP A 40 5.45 7.19 -10.14
C ASP A 40 4.17 6.92 -9.35
N ARG A 41 3.96 7.69 -8.28
CA ARG A 41 2.74 7.64 -7.47
C ARG A 41 1.45 7.83 -8.29
N SER A 42 1.51 8.60 -9.37
CA SER A 42 0.39 8.79 -10.30
C SER A 42 0.00 7.49 -11.02
N VAL A 43 0.98 6.65 -11.38
CA VAL A 43 0.77 5.34 -12.01
C VAL A 43 0.09 4.40 -11.02
N ILE A 44 0.58 4.35 -9.78
CA ILE A 44 -0.02 3.55 -8.69
C ILE A 44 -1.48 3.97 -8.46
N THR A 45 -1.73 5.28 -8.37
CA THR A 45 -3.08 5.82 -8.17
C THR A 45 -4.03 5.42 -9.31
N LYS A 46 -3.56 5.50 -10.55
CA LYS A 46 -4.34 5.10 -11.73
C LYS A 46 -4.64 3.60 -11.71
N HIS A 47 -3.65 2.78 -11.38
CA HIS A 47 -3.79 1.32 -11.34
C HIS A 47 -4.81 0.87 -10.28
N ILE A 48 -4.68 1.37 -9.05
CA ILE A 48 -5.65 1.13 -7.96
C ILE A 48 -7.07 1.52 -8.40
N GLY A 49 -7.20 2.70 -9.02
CA GLY A 49 -8.49 3.18 -9.52
C GLY A 49 -9.08 2.25 -10.59
N ASN A 50 -8.26 1.76 -11.52
CA ASN A 50 -8.70 0.83 -12.55
C ASN A 50 -9.18 -0.50 -11.95
N ILE A 51 -8.41 -1.11 -11.04
CA ILE A 51 -8.77 -2.37 -10.38
C ILE A 51 -10.13 -2.30 -9.70
N PHE A 52 -10.38 -1.22 -8.95
CA PHE A 52 -11.67 -1.06 -8.27
C PHE A 52 -12.80 -0.70 -9.22
N ASN A 53 -12.53 0.04 -10.30
CA ASN A 53 -13.53 0.35 -11.32
C ASN A 53 -13.90 -0.87 -12.18
N GLU A 54 -12.94 -1.75 -12.46
CA GLU A 54 -13.12 -2.98 -13.23
C GLU A 54 -13.71 -4.11 -12.36
N GLY A 55 -13.72 -3.92 -11.03
CA GLY A 55 -14.28 -4.87 -10.08
C GLY A 55 -13.40 -6.10 -9.86
N GLU A 56 -12.12 -6.03 -10.21
CA GLU A 56 -11.16 -7.12 -10.01
C GLU A 56 -10.91 -7.36 -8.50
N LEU A 57 -10.95 -6.29 -7.70
CA LEU A 57 -10.87 -6.35 -6.23
C LEU A 57 -11.96 -5.49 -5.58
N GLU A 58 -12.38 -5.90 -4.39
CA GLU A 58 -13.31 -5.11 -3.56
C GLU A 58 -12.56 -4.06 -2.73
N GLU A 59 -12.91 -2.78 -2.89
CA GLU A 59 -12.30 -1.68 -2.14
C GLU A 59 -12.41 -1.87 -0.61
N LYS A 60 -13.54 -2.41 -0.13
CA LYS A 60 -13.79 -2.59 1.32
C LYS A 60 -12.82 -3.55 2.00
N SER A 61 -12.33 -4.55 1.28
CA SER A 61 -11.42 -5.58 1.81
C SER A 61 -9.95 -5.23 1.55
N ASN A 62 -9.69 -4.32 0.60
CA ASN A 62 -8.35 -3.99 0.11
C ASN A 62 -7.91 -2.55 0.45
N VAL A 63 -8.74 -1.77 1.15
CA VAL A 63 -8.42 -0.41 1.58
C VAL A 63 -8.65 -0.24 3.08
N GLN A 64 -7.62 0.24 3.78
CA GLN A 64 -7.71 0.65 5.17
C GLN A 64 -7.44 2.15 5.29
N ILE A 65 -8.29 2.86 6.04
CA ILE A 65 -8.09 4.28 6.34
C ILE A 65 -7.53 4.39 7.75
N LEU A 66 -6.29 4.84 7.88
CA LEU A 66 -5.61 5.01 9.15
C LEU A 66 -5.45 6.49 9.48
N HIS A 67 -5.80 6.86 10.71
CA HIS A 67 -5.42 8.14 11.29
C HIS A 67 -4.05 8.00 11.92
N ILE A 68 -3.05 8.55 11.24
CA ILE A 68 -1.69 8.65 11.77
C ILE A 68 -1.54 9.99 12.50
N SER A 69 -0.95 9.97 13.69
CA SER A 69 -0.73 11.18 14.49
C SER A 69 0.18 12.21 13.81
N SER A 70 0.94 11.81 12.79
CA SER A 70 1.80 12.67 11.98
C SER A 70 1.07 13.35 10.81
N SER A 71 -0.21 13.07 10.58
CA SER A 71 -0.98 13.69 9.48
C SER A 71 -2.34 14.15 9.96
N ASP A 72 -2.69 15.40 9.64
CA ASP A 72 -4.03 15.95 9.88
C ASP A 72 -5.11 15.29 9.01
N LYS A 73 -4.71 14.51 8.00
CA LYS A 73 -5.63 13.84 7.07
C LYS A 73 -5.55 12.31 7.22
N PRO A 74 -6.69 11.61 7.11
CA PRO A 74 -6.70 10.15 7.06
C PRO A 74 -5.86 9.68 5.87
N VAL A 75 -4.95 8.74 6.13
CA VAL A 75 -4.11 8.14 5.09
C VAL A 75 -4.72 6.80 4.68
N LYS A 76 -4.87 6.61 3.37
CA LYS A 76 -5.31 5.34 2.79
C LYS A 76 -4.11 4.41 2.64
N PHE A 77 -4.26 3.21 3.18
CA PHE A 77 -3.39 2.07 2.96
C PHE A 77 -4.14 1.06 2.11
N TYR A 78 -3.41 0.37 1.26
CA TYR A 78 -3.91 -0.60 0.31
C TYR A 78 -3.16 -1.92 0.53
N SER A 79 -3.85 -3.04 0.33
CA SER A 79 -3.21 -4.36 0.33
C SER A 79 -2.24 -4.45 -0.84
N LEU A 80 -1.15 -5.22 -0.69
CA LEU A 80 -0.21 -5.46 -1.80
C LEU A 80 -0.87 -6.17 -3.00
N ASP A 81 -1.99 -6.86 -2.78
CA ASP A 81 -2.77 -7.55 -3.81
C ASP A 81 -3.31 -6.60 -4.89
N VAL A 82 -3.45 -5.30 -4.61
CA VAL A 82 -3.90 -4.31 -5.60
C VAL A 82 -2.86 -3.98 -6.69
N ILE A 83 -1.70 -4.66 -6.71
CA ILE A 83 -0.64 -4.46 -7.72
C ILE A 83 -0.40 -5.76 -8.54
N ILE A 84 -1.09 -6.86 -8.21
CA ILE A 84 -0.85 -8.20 -8.80
C ILE A 84 -1.71 -8.43 -10.05
#